data_AF-A0A328B587-F1
#
_entry.id   AF-A0A328B587-F1
#
_cell.length_a   1.000
_cell.length_b   1.000
_cell.length_c   1.000
_cell.angle_alpha   90.00
_cell.angle_beta   90.00
_cell.angle_gamma   90.00
#
_symmetry.space_group_name_H-M   'P 1'
#
loop_
_entity.id
_entity.type
_entity.pdbx_description
1 polymer ?
#
loop_
_entity_poly.entity_id
_entity_poly.type
_entity_poly.pdbx_seq_one_letter_code
_entity_poly.pdbx_strand_id
1 'polypeptide(L)'
;MDEVARLLALLALVGGALTIIGAAFAYFLDETRRVERTLSRALGAAPQPMLTARGRGTGIGFDLATSRVCVTWDRGGWRLDYRLEEVVGVEVIVDERVAARAFRGDVRRGLDDLGQPQTLVRLRFVFDDATHPDFELDLWRPEDEGWRDRLTAGEALREANRWMARMEALLRRTAPQAAVAKAPPLLAAPAGPLFDDLKADPEDAIT
;
A
#
# COMPACT_ATOMS: atom_id res chain seq x y z
N MET A 1 -29.67 56.80 -11.16
CA MET A 1 -29.23 55.74 -10.21
C MET A 1 -29.43 54.34 -10.77
N ASP A 2 -30.44 54.11 -11.64
CA ASP A 2 -30.67 52.80 -12.28
C ASP A 2 -29.50 52.26 -13.10
N GLU A 3 -28.76 53.12 -13.83
CA GLU A 3 -27.68 52.62 -14.69
C GLU A 3 -26.53 52.01 -13.89
N VAL A 4 -26.22 52.58 -12.72
CA VAL A 4 -25.18 52.05 -11.82
C VAL A 4 -25.64 50.72 -11.22
N ALA A 5 -26.90 50.62 -10.78
CA ALA A 5 -27.46 49.38 -10.25
C ALA A 5 -27.52 48.27 -11.32
N ARG A 6 -27.91 48.62 -12.55
CA ARG A 6 -27.92 47.70 -13.70
C ARG A 6 -26.51 47.23 -14.05
N LEU A 7 -25.53 48.12 -14.07
CA LEU A 7 -24.13 47.79 -14.30
C LEU A 7 -23.60 46.83 -13.22
N LEU A 8 -23.87 47.12 -11.94
CA LEU A 8 -23.46 46.26 -10.83
C LEU A 8 -24.15 44.88 -10.90
N ALA A 9 -25.44 44.84 -11.25
CA ALA A 9 -26.19 43.60 -11.41
C ALA A 9 -25.64 42.75 -12.57
N LEU A 10 -25.33 43.37 -13.71
CA LEU A 10 -24.70 42.69 -14.85
C LEU A 10 -23.29 42.20 -14.50
N LEU A 11 -22.50 43.01 -13.80
CA LEU A 11 -21.16 42.61 -13.35
C LEU A 11 -21.22 41.42 -12.39
N ALA A 12 -22.16 41.44 -11.44
CA ALA A 12 -22.39 40.35 -10.50
C ALA A 12 -22.86 39.07 -11.24
N LEU A 13 -23.75 39.20 -12.22
CA LEU A 13 -24.24 38.08 -13.01
C LEU A 13 -23.13 37.46 -13.87
N VAL A 14 -22.33 38.29 -14.54
CA VAL A 14 -21.17 37.84 -15.33
C VAL A 14 -20.12 37.19 -14.43
N GLY A 15 -19.78 37.81 -13.29
CA GLY A 15 -18.83 37.25 -12.31
C GLY A 15 -19.30 35.93 -11.71
N GLY A 16 -20.59 35.81 -11.40
CA GLY A 16 -21.21 34.57 -10.94
C GLY A 16 -21.18 33.48 -12.01
N ALA A 17 -21.53 33.81 -13.26
CA ALA A 17 -21.48 32.87 -14.37
C ALA A 17 -20.03 32.37 -14.62
N LEU A 18 -19.04 33.25 -14.61
CA LEU A 18 -17.62 32.90 -14.72
C LEU A 18 -17.15 31.98 -13.60
N THR A 19 -17.63 32.20 -12.37
CA THR A 19 -17.29 31.36 -11.22
C THR A 19 -17.89 29.96 -11.36
N ILE A 20 -19.15 29.85 -11.78
CA ILE A 20 -19.80 28.56 -12.02
C ILE A 20 -19.09 27.80 -13.15
N ILE A 21 -18.75 28.49 -14.25
CA ILE A 21 -17.99 27.90 -15.35
C ILE A 21 -16.62 27.43 -14.87
N GLY A 22 -15.88 28.25 -14.11
CA GLY A 22 -14.59 27.88 -13.54
C GLY A 22 -14.68 26.67 -12.62
N ALA A 23 -15.70 26.63 -11.74
CA ALA A 23 -15.96 25.48 -10.88
C ALA A 23 -16.31 24.22 -11.69
N ALA A 24 -17.10 24.34 -12.75
CA ALA A 24 -17.41 23.24 -13.65
C ALA A 24 -16.15 22.73 -14.37
N PHE A 25 -15.29 23.62 -14.88
CA PHE A 25 -14.02 23.23 -15.50
C PHE A 25 -13.11 22.51 -14.51
N ALA A 26 -12.94 23.04 -13.30
CA ALA A 26 -12.17 22.38 -12.24
C ALA A 26 -12.73 20.97 -11.94
N TYR A 27 -14.05 20.84 -11.88
CA TYR A 27 -14.74 19.57 -11.65
C TYR A 27 -14.52 18.55 -12.80
N PHE A 28 -14.57 18.99 -14.06
CA PHE A 28 -14.37 18.11 -15.22
C PHE A 28 -12.91 17.69 -15.43
N LEU A 29 -11.97 18.49 -14.92
CA LEU A 29 -10.54 18.25 -14.94
C LEU A 29 -10.04 17.49 -13.72
N ASP A 30 -10.91 17.17 -12.76
CA ASP A 30 -10.58 16.38 -11.57
C ASP A 30 -10.09 14.99 -11.97
N GLU A 31 -8.78 14.83 -11.92
CA GLU A 31 -8.05 13.64 -12.34
C GLU A 31 -8.40 12.44 -11.47
N THR A 32 -8.57 12.66 -10.16
CA THR A 32 -8.88 11.60 -9.21
C THR A 32 -10.22 10.96 -9.54
N ARG A 33 -11.22 11.76 -9.93
CA ARG A 33 -12.53 11.22 -10.37
C ARG A 33 -12.43 10.40 -11.66
N ARG A 34 -11.55 10.78 -12.58
CA ARG A 34 -11.36 10.02 -13.84
C ARG A 34 -10.70 8.67 -13.58
N VAL A 35 -9.68 8.66 -12.72
CA VAL A 35 -9.02 7.43 -12.25
C VAL A 35 -10.03 6.55 -11.51
N GLU A 36 -10.78 7.10 -10.55
CA GLU A 36 -11.79 6.38 -9.79
C GLU A 36 -12.88 5.78 -10.68
N ARG A 37 -13.39 6.53 -11.66
CA ARG A 37 -14.38 6.01 -12.62
C ARG A 37 -13.83 4.86 -13.46
N THR A 38 -12.58 4.95 -13.88
CA THR A 38 -11.92 3.90 -14.67
C THR A 38 -11.75 2.64 -13.83
N LEU A 39 -11.23 2.78 -12.60
CA LEU A 39 -11.08 1.67 -11.65
C LEU A 39 -12.45 1.06 -11.30
N SER A 40 -13.47 1.88 -11.08
CA SER A 40 -14.83 1.40 -10.75
C SER A 40 -15.43 0.59 -11.89
N ARG A 41 -15.24 1.04 -13.14
CA ARG A 41 -15.70 0.30 -14.33
C ARG A 41 -14.94 -1.02 -14.51
N ALA A 42 -13.66 -1.03 -14.19
CA ALA A 42 -12.81 -2.21 -14.31
C ALA A 42 -13.18 -3.30 -13.30
N LEU A 43 -13.37 -2.88 -12.04
CA LEU A 43 -13.68 -3.78 -10.93
C LEU A 43 -15.16 -4.18 -10.91
N GLY A 44 -16.06 -3.34 -11.45
CA GLY A 44 -17.51 -3.54 -11.41
C GLY A 44 -18.17 -3.01 -10.13
N ALA A 45 -17.38 -2.45 -9.22
CA ALA A 45 -17.80 -1.84 -7.95
C ALA A 45 -16.87 -0.66 -7.60
N ALA A 46 -17.26 0.14 -6.60
CA ALA A 46 -16.41 1.20 -6.09
C ALA A 46 -15.11 0.60 -5.49
N PRO A 47 -13.91 1.03 -5.92
CA PRO A 47 -12.66 0.44 -5.46
C PRO A 47 -12.45 0.68 -3.96
N GLN A 48 -12.26 -0.40 -3.20
CA GLN A 48 -12.03 -0.38 -1.76
C GLN A 48 -11.00 -1.46 -1.35
N PRO A 49 -9.78 -1.08 -0.94
CA PRO A 49 -9.20 0.28 -0.92
C PRO A 49 -8.82 0.83 -2.31
N MET A 50 -8.58 2.15 -2.40
CA MET A 50 -8.08 2.85 -3.60
C MET A 50 -6.93 3.80 -3.25
N LEU A 51 -5.88 3.84 -4.08
CA LEU A 51 -4.80 4.81 -4.02
C LEU A 51 -4.59 5.47 -5.38
N THR A 52 -4.41 6.78 -5.38
CA THR A 52 -4.10 7.55 -6.59
C THR A 52 -2.88 8.41 -6.35
N ALA A 53 -1.91 8.37 -7.26
CA ALA A 53 -0.83 9.36 -7.28
C ALA A 53 -1.41 10.67 -7.85
N ARG A 54 -1.75 11.58 -6.94
CA ARG A 54 -2.43 12.82 -7.31
C ARG A 54 -1.61 13.59 -8.33
N GLY A 55 -2.23 13.88 -9.47
CA GLY A 55 -1.69 14.67 -10.57
C GLY A 55 -0.51 14.03 -11.32
N ARG A 56 -0.50 12.68 -11.33
CA ARG A 56 0.35 11.84 -12.20
C ARG A 56 -0.48 10.91 -13.09
N GLY A 57 -1.79 10.86 -12.89
CA GLY A 57 -2.73 10.08 -13.67
C GLY A 57 -2.65 8.58 -13.41
N THR A 58 -1.99 8.16 -12.32
CA THR A 58 -1.86 6.74 -11.98
C THR A 58 -2.62 6.41 -10.70
N GLY A 59 -3.15 5.19 -10.66
CA GLY A 59 -3.88 4.71 -9.49
C GLY A 59 -4.01 3.20 -9.46
N ILE A 60 -4.29 2.68 -8.27
CA ILE A 60 -4.58 1.29 -8.01
C ILE A 60 -5.85 1.20 -7.18
N GLY A 61 -6.72 0.26 -7.54
CA GLY A 61 -7.98 -0.02 -6.88
C GLY A 61 -8.11 -1.51 -6.60
N PHE A 62 -8.76 -1.84 -5.50
CA PHE A 62 -9.00 -3.21 -5.07
C PHE A 62 -10.50 -3.47 -4.96
N ASP A 63 -10.93 -4.65 -5.35
CA ASP A 63 -12.20 -5.23 -4.93
C ASP A 63 -11.90 -6.49 -4.11
N LEU A 64 -11.99 -6.34 -2.80
CA LEU A 64 -11.71 -7.42 -1.85
C LEU A 64 -12.83 -8.47 -1.80
N ALA A 65 -14.03 -8.16 -2.29
CA ALA A 65 -15.14 -9.12 -2.33
C ALA A 65 -14.96 -10.11 -3.49
N THR A 66 -14.49 -9.62 -4.65
CA THR A 66 -14.22 -10.46 -5.82
C THR A 66 -12.75 -10.86 -5.97
N SER A 67 -11.88 -10.48 -5.03
CA SER A 67 -10.42 -10.69 -5.09
C SER A 67 -9.79 -10.17 -6.39
N ARG A 68 -10.16 -8.95 -6.80
CA ARG A 68 -9.61 -8.29 -8.00
C ARG A 68 -8.82 -7.04 -7.64
N VAL A 69 -7.83 -6.74 -8.46
CA VAL A 69 -7.00 -5.54 -8.38
C VAL A 69 -6.97 -4.93 -9.77
N CYS A 70 -7.07 -3.61 -9.86
CA CYS A 70 -6.96 -2.89 -11.11
C CYS A 70 -5.95 -1.77 -10.92
N VAL A 71 -5.03 -1.65 -11.86
CA VAL A 71 -4.09 -0.53 -11.95
C VAL A 71 -4.41 0.28 -13.18
N THR A 72 -4.12 1.57 -13.13
CA THR A 72 -4.38 2.47 -14.25
C THR A 72 -3.31 3.55 -14.39
N TRP A 73 -3.12 3.98 -15.63
CA TRP A 73 -2.22 5.05 -16.05
C TRP A 73 -2.95 6.04 -16.96
N ASP A 74 -2.26 7.11 -17.32
CA ASP A 74 -2.73 8.13 -18.26
C ASP A 74 -4.13 8.66 -17.88
N ARG A 75 -4.32 8.97 -16.59
CA ARG A 75 -5.56 9.52 -16.02
C ARG A 75 -6.78 8.61 -16.25
N GLY A 76 -6.58 7.30 -16.33
CA GLY A 76 -7.64 6.35 -16.66
C GLY A 76 -7.67 5.89 -18.11
N GLY A 77 -6.75 6.37 -18.96
CA GLY A 77 -6.70 5.98 -20.37
C GLY A 77 -6.28 4.52 -20.58
N TRP A 78 -5.38 4.03 -19.72
CA TRP A 78 -4.87 2.66 -19.75
C TRP A 78 -5.12 1.96 -18.43
N ARG A 79 -5.40 0.65 -18.47
CA ARG A 79 -5.62 -0.15 -17.28
C ARG A 79 -5.17 -1.60 -17.46
N LEU A 80 -4.76 -2.22 -16.36
CA LEU A 80 -4.54 -3.66 -16.26
C LEU A 80 -5.31 -4.20 -15.07
N ASP A 81 -5.94 -5.36 -15.27
CA ASP A 81 -6.72 -6.05 -14.26
C ASP A 81 -5.94 -7.30 -13.84
N TYR A 82 -5.76 -7.45 -12.54
CA TYR A 82 -5.13 -8.60 -11.89
C TYR A 82 -6.10 -9.22 -10.89
N ARG A 83 -5.80 -10.44 -10.50
CA ARG A 83 -6.37 -11.07 -9.32
C ARG A 83 -5.55 -10.68 -8.10
N LEU A 84 -6.19 -10.64 -6.94
CA LEU A 84 -5.50 -10.34 -5.68
C LEU A 84 -4.43 -11.39 -5.35
N GLU A 85 -4.60 -12.63 -5.81
CA GLU A 85 -3.63 -13.72 -5.67
C GLU A 85 -2.36 -13.53 -6.50
N GLU A 86 -2.42 -12.74 -7.58
CA GLU A 86 -1.26 -12.38 -8.41
C GLU A 86 -0.42 -11.29 -7.75
N VAL A 87 -0.92 -10.62 -6.70
CA VAL A 87 -0.09 -9.66 -5.93
C VAL A 87 0.91 -10.45 -5.08
N VAL A 88 2.19 -10.28 -5.39
CA VAL A 88 3.32 -10.94 -4.72
C VAL A 88 3.78 -10.12 -3.53
N GLY A 89 3.84 -8.79 -3.69
CA GLY A 89 4.36 -7.91 -2.67
C GLY A 89 4.17 -6.42 -2.97
N VAL A 90 4.62 -5.61 -2.02
CA VAL A 90 4.69 -4.15 -2.14
C VAL A 90 6.00 -3.64 -1.54
N GLU A 91 6.54 -2.59 -2.16
CA GLU A 91 7.77 -1.94 -1.74
C GLU A 91 7.56 -0.43 -1.63
N VAL A 92 8.16 0.17 -0.60
CA VAL A 92 8.32 1.62 -0.49
C VAL A 92 9.71 1.97 -0.97
N ILE A 93 9.79 2.84 -1.96
CA ILE A 93 11.03 3.39 -2.47
C ILE A 93 11.09 4.86 -2.04
N VAL A 94 12.15 5.20 -1.31
CA VAL A 94 12.46 6.57 -0.90
C VAL A 94 13.83 6.93 -1.44
N ASP A 95 13.91 8.02 -2.20
CA ASP A 95 15.16 8.50 -2.80
C ASP A 95 15.96 7.41 -3.53
N GLU A 96 15.29 6.67 -4.41
CA GLU A 96 15.84 5.56 -5.21
C GLU A 96 16.32 4.35 -4.39
N ARG A 97 15.98 4.27 -3.09
CA ARG A 97 16.30 3.13 -2.23
C ARG A 97 15.03 2.47 -1.71
N VAL A 98 15.00 1.14 -1.75
CA VAL A 98 13.92 0.35 -1.13
C VAL A 98 14.05 0.50 0.39
N ALA A 99 13.15 1.28 0.97
CA ALA A 99 13.15 1.58 2.39
C ALA A 99 12.32 0.58 3.21
N ALA A 100 11.28 0.01 2.62
CA ALA A 100 10.46 -1.02 3.26
C ALA A 100 9.91 -1.98 2.20
N ARG A 101 9.70 -3.24 2.59
CA ARG A 101 9.09 -4.26 1.74
C ARG A 101 8.20 -5.21 2.52
N ALA A 102 7.11 -5.63 1.89
CA ALA A 102 6.18 -6.63 2.40
C ALA A 102 5.86 -7.61 1.26
N PHE A 103 6.31 -8.85 1.42
CA PHE A 103 6.14 -9.94 0.45
C PHE A 103 5.44 -11.12 1.13
N ARG A 104 4.77 -11.95 0.33
CA ARG A 104 4.13 -13.17 0.85
C ARG A 104 5.18 -14.09 1.48
N GLY A 105 4.99 -14.45 2.76
CA GLY A 105 5.90 -15.35 3.49
C GLY A 105 7.13 -14.70 4.12
N ASP A 106 7.40 -13.42 3.85
CA ASP A 106 8.50 -12.68 4.46
C ASP A 106 8.06 -11.97 5.75
N VAL A 107 8.97 -11.90 6.73
CA VAL A 107 8.81 -11.01 7.89
C VAL A 107 8.97 -9.56 7.39
N ARG A 108 8.00 -8.70 7.68
CA ARG A 108 8.03 -7.29 7.27
C ARG A 108 9.35 -6.65 7.70
N ARG A 109 10.03 -6.02 6.74
CA ARG A 109 11.03 -5.00 7.05
C ARG A 109 10.30 -3.66 7.17
N GLY A 110 10.25 -3.16 8.39
CA GLY A 110 9.64 -1.87 8.70
C GLY A 110 10.33 -0.73 7.94
N LEU A 111 9.66 0.41 7.88
CA LEU A 111 10.32 1.63 7.47
C LEU A 111 11.20 2.05 8.64
N ASP A 112 12.49 1.76 8.58
CA ASP A 112 13.46 2.23 9.57
C ASP A 112 13.58 3.75 9.48
N ASP A 113 13.83 4.43 10.60
CA ASP A 113 13.78 5.90 10.74
C ASP A 113 14.47 6.63 9.57
N LEU A 114 13.66 7.09 8.62
CA LEU A 114 14.13 7.82 7.45
C LEU A 114 14.12 9.30 7.76
N GLY A 115 15.21 9.98 7.40
CA GLY A 115 15.22 11.43 7.29
C GLY A 115 14.15 11.94 6.30
N GLN A 116 14.02 13.27 6.19
CA GLN A 116 13.09 13.83 5.20
C GLN A 116 13.50 13.40 3.78
N PRO A 117 12.55 12.85 2.98
CA PRO A 117 12.84 12.42 1.62
C PRO A 117 13.19 13.64 0.76
N GLN A 118 14.19 13.50 -0.11
CA GLN A 118 14.72 14.62 -0.89
C GLN A 118 14.35 14.56 -2.38
N THR A 119 14.07 13.37 -2.91
CA THR A 119 13.89 13.14 -4.35
C THR A 119 12.51 12.56 -4.66
N LEU A 120 12.08 11.51 -3.95
CA LEU A 120 10.77 10.90 -4.21
C LEU A 120 10.30 9.99 -3.08
N VAL A 121 8.98 9.80 -3.02
CA VAL A 121 8.33 8.71 -2.29
C VAL A 121 7.46 7.94 -3.27
N ARG A 122 7.77 6.67 -3.49
CA ARG A 122 7.09 5.78 -4.44
C ARG A 122 6.65 4.49 -3.77
N LEU A 123 5.47 4.01 -4.15
CA LEU A 123 5.03 2.65 -3.88
C LEU A 123 5.13 1.82 -5.15
N ARG A 124 5.78 0.66 -5.06
CA ARG A 124 5.83 -0.33 -6.14
C ARG A 124 5.04 -1.56 -5.71
N PHE A 125 4.07 -1.95 -6.53
CA PHE A 125 3.32 -3.19 -6.39
C PHE A 125 3.91 -4.23 -7.34
N VAL A 126 4.20 -5.41 -6.81
CA VAL A 126 4.82 -6.51 -7.57
C VAL A 126 3.77 -7.59 -7.81
N PHE A 127 3.62 -7.99 -9.06
CA PHE A 127 2.66 -8.97 -9.55
C PHE A 127 3.38 -10.19 -10.14
N ASP A 128 2.72 -11.34 -10.07
CA ASP A 128 3.15 -12.61 -10.67
C ASP A 128 2.75 -12.68 -12.15
N ASP A 129 3.16 -11.67 -12.93
CA ASP A 129 2.91 -11.56 -14.37
C ASP A 129 4.25 -11.36 -15.10
N ALA A 130 4.55 -12.24 -16.05
CA ALA A 130 5.78 -12.19 -16.84
C ALA A 130 5.84 -10.98 -17.78
N THR A 131 4.69 -10.42 -18.16
CA THR A 131 4.60 -9.30 -19.09
C THR A 131 4.66 -7.95 -18.39
N HIS A 132 3.98 -7.83 -17.24
CA HIS A 132 3.88 -6.58 -16.48
C HIS A 132 4.06 -6.87 -14.99
N PRO A 133 5.30 -7.13 -14.55
CA PRO A 133 5.57 -7.57 -13.17
C PRO A 133 5.41 -6.45 -12.14
N ASP A 134 5.60 -5.18 -12.52
CA ASP A 134 5.68 -4.08 -11.58
C ASP A 134 4.72 -2.93 -11.95
N PHE A 135 4.05 -2.37 -10.94
CA PHE A 135 3.30 -1.13 -11.03
C PHE A 135 3.83 -0.10 -10.04
N GLU A 136 4.24 1.06 -10.53
CA GLU A 136 4.80 2.13 -9.71
C GLU A 136 3.84 3.30 -9.54
N LEU A 137 3.76 3.81 -8.31
CA LEU A 137 2.89 4.91 -7.92
C LEU A 137 3.69 5.93 -7.10
N ASP A 138 3.96 7.08 -7.72
CA ASP A 138 4.70 8.18 -7.13
C ASP A 138 3.80 9.04 -6.26
N LEU A 139 3.95 8.91 -4.94
CA LEU A 139 3.16 9.66 -3.97
C LEU A 139 3.64 11.10 -3.82
N TRP A 140 4.94 11.33 -3.96
CA TRP A 140 5.55 12.65 -3.82
C TRP A 140 6.82 12.80 -4.64
N ARG A 141 7.05 14.01 -5.14
CA ARG A 141 8.31 14.55 -5.68
C ARG A 141 8.48 16.00 -5.23
N PRO A 142 9.68 16.59 -5.26
CA PRO A 142 9.91 18.01 -4.92
C PRO A 142 9.01 18.98 -5.68
N GLU A 143 8.65 18.64 -6.92
CA GLU A 143 7.76 19.41 -7.80
C GLU A 143 6.35 19.60 -7.22
N ASP A 144 5.94 18.74 -6.28
CA ASP A 144 4.63 18.77 -5.62
C ASP A 144 4.55 19.83 -4.50
N GLU A 145 5.67 20.39 -4.06
CA GLU A 145 5.66 21.38 -2.98
C GLU A 145 4.90 22.66 -3.36
N GLY A 146 4.03 23.11 -2.46
CA GLY A 146 3.20 24.31 -2.67
C GLY A 146 1.89 24.08 -3.43
N TRP A 147 1.65 22.89 -3.98
CA TRP A 147 0.37 22.54 -4.60
C TRP A 147 -0.65 22.07 -3.57
N ARG A 148 -1.82 22.73 -3.50
CA ARG A 148 -2.85 22.48 -2.46
C ARG A 148 -3.36 21.04 -2.40
N ASP A 149 -3.42 20.36 -3.54
CA ASP A 149 -3.98 19.00 -3.62
C ASP A 149 -2.91 17.90 -3.57
N ARG A 150 -1.61 18.25 -3.56
CA ARG A 150 -0.53 17.26 -3.49
C ARG A 150 -0.16 16.95 -2.05
N LEU A 151 0.38 15.75 -1.82
CA LEU A 151 0.90 15.37 -0.51
C LEU A 151 2.21 16.12 -0.26
N THR A 152 2.47 16.51 0.97
CA THR A 152 3.83 16.87 1.40
C THR A 152 4.71 15.62 1.54
N ALA A 153 6.02 15.77 1.56
CA ALA A 153 6.99 14.70 1.81
C ALA A 153 6.62 13.81 3.01
N GLY A 154 6.32 14.42 4.17
CA GLY A 154 5.95 13.71 5.38
C GLY A 154 4.55 13.08 5.35
N GLU A 155 3.62 13.63 4.57
CA GLU A 155 2.30 13.01 4.34
C GLU A 155 2.39 11.81 3.42
N ALA A 156 3.19 11.91 2.35
CA ALA A 156 3.45 10.82 1.43
C ALA A 156 4.12 9.64 2.15
N LEU A 157 5.08 9.89 3.02
CA LEU A 157 5.71 8.83 3.82
C LEU A 157 4.72 8.15 4.77
N ARG A 158 3.84 8.92 5.42
CA ARG A 158 2.78 8.37 6.27
C ARG A 158 1.76 7.56 5.47
N GLU A 159 1.37 8.03 4.28
CA GLU A 159 0.47 7.30 3.39
C GLU A 159 1.11 6.01 2.88
N ALA A 160 2.39 6.07 2.47
CA ALA A 160 3.16 4.89 2.08
C ALA A 160 3.18 3.84 3.20
N ASN A 161 3.49 4.25 4.44
CA ASN A 161 3.51 3.34 5.59
C ASN A 161 2.12 2.75 5.90
N ARG A 162 1.04 3.54 5.78
CA ARG A 162 -0.35 3.04 5.90
C ARG A 162 -0.66 1.97 4.85
N TRP A 163 -0.26 2.21 3.60
CA TRP A 163 -0.45 1.26 2.51
C TRP A 163 0.37 0.00 2.70
N MET A 164 1.62 0.11 3.14
CA MET A 164 2.44 -1.05 3.49
C MET A 164 1.78 -1.94 4.53
N ALA A 165 1.31 -1.37 5.64
CA ALA A 165 0.64 -2.12 6.70
C ALA A 165 -0.66 -2.79 6.19
N ARG A 166 -1.41 -2.09 5.33
CA ARG A 166 -2.61 -2.64 4.70
C ARG A 166 -2.28 -3.83 3.79
N MET A 167 -1.29 -3.68 2.90
CA MET A 167 -0.88 -4.73 1.99
C MET A 167 -0.31 -5.93 2.73
N GLU A 168 0.49 -5.72 3.79
CA GLU A 168 0.96 -6.80 4.67
C GLU A 168 -0.22 -7.59 5.25
N ALA A 169 -1.25 -6.91 5.76
CA ALA A 169 -2.44 -7.56 6.29
C ALA A 169 -3.21 -8.34 5.21
N LEU A 170 -3.32 -7.79 3.99
CA LEU A 170 -3.96 -8.46 2.85
C LEU A 170 -3.17 -9.70 2.41
N LEU A 171 -1.85 -9.58 2.24
CA LEU A 171 -0.97 -10.67 1.81
C LEU A 171 -0.94 -11.82 2.82
N ARG A 172 -0.96 -11.51 4.13
CA ARG A 172 -1.07 -12.53 5.19
C ARG A 172 -2.39 -13.28 5.18
N ARG A 173 -3.49 -12.61 4.83
CA ARG A 173 -4.82 -13.23 4.77
C ARG A 173 -4.96 -14.17 3.57
N THR A 174 -4.35 -13.80 2.44
CA THR A 174 -4.42 -14.58 1.20
C THR A 174 -3.41 -15.73 1.15
N ALA A 175 -2.33 -15.66 1.94
CA ALA A 175 -1.42 -16.79 2.09
C ALA A 175 -2.16 -17.97 2.74
N PRO A 176 -2.11 -19.19 2.17
CA PRO A 176 -2.63 -20.37 2.85
C PRO A 176 -1.91 -20.45 4.20
N GLN A 177 -2.68 -20.47 5.29
CA GLN A 177 -2.16 -20.71 6.62
C GLN A 177 -1.39 -22.02 6.53
N ALA A 178 -0.05 -21.95 6.50
CA ALA A 178 0.77 -23.14 6.59
C ALA A 178 0.26 -23.86 7.82
N ALA A 179 -0.40 -25.01 7.61
CA ALA A 179 -0.90 -25.83 8.69
C ALA A 179 0.28 -25.97 9.62
N VAL A 180 0.17 -25.39 10.83
CA VAL A 180 1.18 -25.54 11.86
C VAL A 180 1.28 -27.04 12.02
N ALA A 181 2.31 -27.65 11.44
CA ALA A 181 2.57 -29.06 11.56
C ALA A 181 2.73 -29.24 13.06
N LYS A 182 1.68 -29.77 13.69
CA LYS A 182 1.68 -30.09 15.10
C LYS A 182 2.89 -30.99 15.27
N ALA A 183 3.95 -30.46 15.87
CA ALA A 183 5.18 -31.21 16.07
C ALA A 183 4.76 -32.57 16.65
N PRO A 184 5.21 -33.70 16.07
CA PRO A 184 4.91 -35.00 16.64
C PRO A 184 5.27 -34.91 18.13
N PRO A 185 4.38 -35.36 19.05
CA PRO A 185 4.73 -35.38 20.46
C PRO A 185 6.06 -36.13 20.57
N LEU A 186 7.07 -35.45 21.10
CA LEU A 186 8.36 -36.05 21.41
C LEU A 186 8.02 -37.26 22.28
N LEU A 187 8.15 -38.47 21.73
CA LEU A 187 8.09 -39.69 22.51
C LEU A 187 9.16 -39.54 23.57
N ALA A 188 8.74 -39.36 24.82
CA ALA A 188 9.63 -39.32 25.96
C ALA A 188 10.51 -40.57 25.89
N ALA A 189 11.82 -40.35 25.74
CA ALA A 189 12.78 -41.44 25.81
C ALA A 189 12.59 -42.15 27.17
N PRO A 190 12.52 -43.49 27.21
CA PRO A 190 12.45 -44.20 28.47
C PRO A 190 13.69 -43.87 29.29
N ALA A 191 13.47 -43.42 30.53
CA ALA A 191 14.53 -43.22 31.50
C ALA A 191 15.28 -44.55 31.68
N GLY A 192 16.52 -44.60 31.22
CA GLY A 192 17.42 -45.71 31.50
C GLY A 192 17.70 -45.76 33.01
N PRO A 193 17.92 -46.96 33.58
CA PRO A 193 18.08 -47.12 35.02
C PRO A 193 19.29 -46.34 35.52
N LEU A 194 19.03 -45.60 36.60
CA LEU A 194 19.99 -44.96 37.50
C LEU A 194 21.05 -46.02 37.86
N PHE A 195 22.31 -45.77 37.51
CA PHE A 195 23.40 -46.65 37.95
C PHE A 195 23.44 -46.66 39.47
N ASP A 196 23.25 -47.85 40.01
CA ASP A 196 23.27 -48.19 41.42
C ASP A 196 24.67 -47.97 42.01
N ASP A 197 24.69 -47.49 43.24
CA ASP A 197 25.85 -47.04 43.99
C ASP A 197 26.91 -48.15 44.16
N LEU A 198 28.01 -48.08 43.40
CA LEU A 198 29.25 -48.77 43.78
C LEU A 198 29.99 -47.94 44.83
N LYS A 199 29.51 -48.03 46.07
CA LYS A 199 30.24 -47.59 47.26
C LYS A 199 31.27 -48.67 47.60
N ALA A 200 32.48 -48.52 47.08
CA ALA A 200 33.63 -49.28 47.55
C ALA A 200 34.04 -48.72 48.92
N ASP A 201 33.78 -49.48 49.98
CA ASP A 201 34.22 -49.16 51.34
C ASP A 201 35.72 -49.47 51.47
N PRO A 202 36.55 -48.54 51.97
CA PRO A 202 37.97 -48.78 52.23
C PRO A 202 38.16 -49.52 53.56
N GLU A 203 39.18 -50.38 53.58
CA GLU A 203 39.97 -50.85 54.73
C GLU A 203 39.34 -50.83 56.13
N ASP A 204 39.16 -52.03 56.69
CA ASP A 204 39.38 -52.42 58.10
C ASP A 204 38.88 -53.88 58.21
N ALA A 205 39.47 -54.86 58.91
CA ALA A 205 40.61 -54.97 59.79
C ALA A 205 40.72 -56.49 60.15
N ILE A 206 41.95 -57.00 60.32
CA ILE A 206 42.32 -58.11 61.25
C ILE A 206 41.64 -59.48 60.97
N THR A 207 42.35 -60.53 60.56
CA THR A 207 43.27 -61.36 61.37
C THR A 207 44.01 -62.34 60.47
#